data_AF-A0A1I1ZSD4-F1
#
_entry.id   AF-A0A1I1ZSD4-F1
#
_cell.length_a   1.000
_cell.length_b   1.000
_cell.length_c   1.000
_cell.angle_alpha   90.00
_cell.angle_beta   90.00
_cell.angle_gamma   90.00
#
_symmetry.space_group_name_H-M   'P 1'
#
loop_
_entity.id
_entity.type
_entity.pdbx_description
1 polymer ?
#
loop_
_entity_poly.entity_id
_entity_poly.type
_entity_poly.pdbx_seq_one_letter_code
_entity_poly.pdbx_strand_id
1 'polypeptide(L)'
;MIISDIHGCYREFIELLEKVDYRSVKDRLILLGDYVSRGPESKEVVDLVMHLVQEQGAIALQGNHDHRFVRVIENRASEKGEKEQEPRKLIKIDAVDQ
;
A
#
# COMPACT_ATOMS: atom_id res chain seq x y z
N MET A 1 -1.61 -22.91 4.25
CA MET A 1 -1.35 -22.08 5.43
C MET A 1 -2.11 -20.77 5.31
N ILE A 2 -2.64 -20.26 6.42
CA ILE A 2 -3.41 -19.00 6.47
C ILE A 2 -2.80 -18.12 7.57
N ILE A 3 -2.51 -16.85 7.26
CA ILE A 3 -1.91 -15.87 8.18
C ILE A 3 -2.66 -14.54 8.09
N SER A 4 -2.84 -13.85 9.21
CA SER A 4 -3.43 -12.50 9.31
C SER A 4 -2.60 -11.60 10.23
N ASP A 5 -2.91 -10.32 10.24
CA ASP A 5 -2.48 -9.35 11.27
C ASP A 5 -0.96 -9.27 11.46
N ILE A 6 -0.24 -9.19 10.34
CA ILE A 6 1.24 -9.12 10.33
C ILE A 6 1.72 -7.78 10.89
N HIS A 7 0.98 -6.70 10.66
CA HIS A 7 1.15 -5.41 11.33
C HIS A 7 2.57 -4.80 11.29
N GLY A 8 3.36 -5.09 10.26
CA GLY A 8 4.74 -4.63 10.14
C GLY A 8 5.76 -5.45 10.92
N CYS A 9 5.40 -6.63 11.41
CA CYS A 9 6.30 -7.60 12.05
C CYS A 9 6.99 -8.49 11.00
N TYR A 10 7.91 -7.88 10.24
CA TYR A 10 8.58 -8.54 9.11
C TYR A 10 9.41 -9.75 9.55
N ARG A 11 10.21 -9.60 10.61
CA ARG A 11 11.11 -10.65 11.09
C ARG A 11 10.34 -11.87 11.58
N GLU A 12 9.31 -11.65 12.39
CA GLU A 12 8.45 -12.71 12.91
C GLU A 12 7.70 -13.41 11.77
N PHE A 13 7.32 -12.69 10.72
CA PHE A 13 6.69 -13.29 9.55
C PHE A 13 7.65 -14.20 8.78
N ILE A 14 8.89 -13.78 8.56
CA ILE A 14 9.93 -14.64 7.95
C ILE A 14 10.22 -15.85 8.84
N GLU A 15 10.46 -15.64 10.14
CA GLU A 15 10.73 -16.71 11.10
C GLU A 15 9.59 -17.75 11.13
N LEU A 16 8.33 -17.29 11.02
CA LEU A 16 7.18 -18.18 10.92
C LEU A 16 7.20 -19.03 9.65
N LEU A 17 7.48 -18.41 8.49
CA LEU A 17 7.59 -19.12 7.21
C LEU A 17 8.71 -20.17 7.23
N GLU A 18 9.84 -19.85 7.85
CA GLU A 18 10.96 -20.77 8.04
C GLU A 18 10.62 -21.91 8.99
N LYS A 19 10.01 -21.58 10.15
CA LYS A 19 9.67 -22.55 11.20
C LYS A 19 8.67 -23.60 10.72
N VAL A 20 7.74 -23.22 9.85
CA VAL A 20 6.77 -24.15 9.25
C VAL A 20 7.29 -24.82 7.99
N ASP A 21 8.54 -24.56 7.59
CA ASP A 21 9.15 -25.05 6.35
C ASP A 21 8.21 -24.83 5.15
N TYR A 22 7.74 -23.59 5.02
CA TYR A 22 6.86 -23.19 3.93
C TYR A 22 7.59 -23.38 2.58
N ARG A 23 6.97 -24.12 1.66
CA ARG A 23 7.47 -24.26 0.28
C ARG A 23 6.33 -24.04 -0.68
N SER A 24 6.40 -22.99 -1.50
CA SER A 24 5.35 -22.64 -2.47
C SER A 24 5.00 -23.75 -3.48
N VAL A 25 5.94 -24.66 -3.75
CA VAL A 25 5.72 -25.84 -4.61
C VAL A 25 4.77 -26.88 -4.01
N LYS A 26 4.62 -26.93 -2.68
CA LYS A 26 3.81 -27.91 -1.95
C LYS A 26 2.65 -27.27 -1.18
N ASP A 27 2.86 -26.04 -0.70
CA ASP A 27 1.96 -25.32 0.19
C ASP A 27 1.28 -24.18 -0.54
N ARG A 28 0.01 -23.95 -0.20
CA ARG A 28 -0.69 -22.71 -0.57
C ARG A 28 -0.68 -21.74 0.59
N LEU A 29 -0.24 -20.51 0.35
CA LEU A 29 -0.28 -19.42 1.33
C LEU A 29 -1.47 -18.48 1.04
N ILE A 30 -2.28 -18.23 2.06
CA ILE A 30 -3.37 -17.25 2.03
C ILE A 30 -3.10 -16.23 3.13
N LEU A 31 -3.05 -14.96 2.76
CA LEU A 31 -2.80 -13.82 3.63
C LEU A 31 -4.08 -13.00 3.74
N LEU A 32 -4.57 -12.78 4.96
CA LEU A 32 -5.91 -12.20 5.19
C LEU A 32 -5.91 -10.68 5.34
N GLY A 33 -4.75 -10.02 5.20
CA GLY A 33 -4.62 -8.57 5.34
C GLY A 33 -4.02 -8.11 6.66
N ASP A 34 -4.08 -6.81 6.87
CA ASP A 34 -3.52 -6.07 8.01
C ASP A 34 -2.00 -6.18 8.07
N TYR A 35 -1.38 -6.00 6.89
CA TYR A 35 0.07 -6.03 6.67
C TYR A 35 0.78 -4.83 7.29
N VAL A 36 0.15 -3.66 7.20
CA VAL A 36 0.69 -2.40 7.74
C VAL A 36 -0.02 -2.04 9.03
N SER A 37 0.73 -1.52 10.00
CA SER A 37 0.16 -0.93 11.23
C SER A 37 1.25 -0.19 12.00
N ARG A 38 1.40 -0.45 13.31
CA ARG A 38 2.39 0.19 14.18
C ARG A 38 3.79 -0.43 14.12
N GLY A 39 3.94 -1.61 13.51
CA GLY A 39 5.23 -2.28 13.40
C GLY A 39 6.21 -1.49 12.53
N PRO A 40 7.51 -1.51 12.88
CA PRO A 40 8.53 -0.67 12.27
C PRO A 40 8.82 -1.04 10.81
N GLU A 41 8.57 -2.29 10.42
CA GLU A 41 8.98 -2.87 9.13
C GLU A 41 7.78 -3.05 8.18
N SER A 42 6.80 -2.14 8.23
CA SER A 42 5.58 -2.21 7.40
C SER A 42 5.88 -2.21 5.90
N LYS A 43 6.94 -1.53 5.45
CA LYS A 43 7.34 -1.52 4.04
C LYS A 43 7.86 -2.89 3.61
N GLU A 44 8.74 -3.49 4.42
CA GLU A 44 9.36 -4.78 4.18
C GLU A 44 8.31 -5.89 4.14
N VAL A 45 7.29 -5.82 5.01
CA VAL A 45 6.13 -6.73 4.95
C VAL A 45 5.41 -6.60 3.60
N VAL A 46 5.07 -5.38 3.17
CA VAL A 46 4.34 -5.20 1.89
C VAL A 46 5.18 -5.69 0.70
N ASP A 47 6.47 -5.37 0.67
CA ASP A 47 7.39 -5.83 -0.38
C ASP A 47 7.44 -7.37 -0.43
N LEU A 48 7.51 -8.03 0.72
CA LEU A 48 7.50 -9.48 0.81
C LEU A 48 6.15 -10.07 0.37
N VAL A 49 5.03 -9.50 0.82
CA VAL A 49 3.69 -9.94 0.41
C VAL A 49 3.54 -9.86 -1.11
N MET A 50 3.99 -8.76 -1.72
CA MET A 50 3.98 -8.61 -3.18
C MET A 50 4.83 -9.68 -3.87
N HIS A 51 6.04 -9.93 -3.38
CA HIS A 51 6.91 -10.99 -3.91
C HIS A 51 6.26 -12.38 -3.80
N LEU A 52 5.67 -12.70 -2.64
CA LEU A 52 5.00 -14.00 -2.43
C LEU A 52 3.80 -14.19 -3.37
N VAL A 53 3.05 -13.13 -3.66
CA VAL A 53 1.94 -13.17 -4.62
C VAL A 53 2.45 -13.35 -6.04
N GLN A 54 3.43 -12.54 -6.46
CA GLN A 54 3.91 -12.49 -7.84
C GLN A 54 4.73 -13.73 -8.23
N GLU A 55 5.61 -14.18 -7.35
CA GLU A 55 6.60 -15.22 -7.66
C GLU A 55 6.23 -16.59 -7.08
N GLN A 56 5.38 -16.62 -6.04
CA GLN A 56 5.11 -17.85 -5.28
C GLN A 56 3.63 -18.23 -5.23
N GLY A 57 2.77 -17.50 -5.93
CA GLY A 57 1.34 -17.82 -6.06
C GLY A 57 0.55 -17.70 -4.76
N ALA A 58 1.02 -16.91 -3.80
CA ALA A 58 0.24 -16.59 -2.61
C ALA A 58 -1.02 -15.79 -2.98
N ILE A 59 -2.09 -15.96 -2.19
CA ILE A 59 -3.29 -15.13 -2.29
C ILE A 59 -3.26 -14.12 -1.15
N ALA A 60 -3.34 -12.83 -1.46
CA ALA A 60 -3.37 -11.76 -0.47
C ALA A 60 -4.69 -11.00 -0.53
N LEU A 61 -5.32 -10.84 0.62
CA LEU A 61 -6.50 -9.98 0.81
C LEU A 61 -6.08 -8.64 1.40
N GLN A 62 -6.92 -7.63 1.20
CA GLN A 62 -6.73 -6.32 1.82
C GLN A 62 -7.43 -6.30 3.20
N GLY A 63 -6.67 -5.94 4.24
CA GLY A 63 -7.21 -5.74 5.57
C GLY A 63 -7.73 -4.32 5.80
N ASN A 64 -8.33 -4.10 6.97
CA ASN A 64 -8.88 -2.81 7.36
C ASN A 64 -7.79 -1.74 7.53
N HIS A 65 -6.65 -2.12 8.09
CA HIS A 65 -5.52 -1.22 8.26
C HIS A 65 -4.88 -0.87 6.92
N ASP A 66 -4.74 -1.84 6.02
CA ASP A 66 -4.22 -1.63 4.67
C ASP A 66 -5.10 -0.65 3.88
N HIS A 67 -6.43 -0.88 3.88
CA HIS A 67 -7.38 -0.01 3.20
C HIS A 67 -7.34 1.43 3.76
N ARG A 68 -7.23 1.58 5.09
CA ARG A 68 -7.09 2.91 5.71
C ARG A 68 -5.79 3.60 5.29
N PHE A 69 -4.69 2.84 5.23
CA PHE A 69 -3.39 3.37 4.81
C PHE A 69 -3.42 3.87 3.37
N VAL A 70 -3.99 3.09 2.44
CA VAL A 70 -4.17 3.49 1.03
C VAL A 70 -4.97 4.80 0.92
N ARG A 71 -6.11 4.89 1.62
CA ARG A 71 -6.93 6.13 1.62
C ARG A 71 -6.17 7.36 2.09
N VAL A 72 -5.32 7.23 3.11
CA VAL A 72 -4.51 8.36 3.60
C VAL A 72 -3.51 8.81 2.53
N ILE A 73 -2.90 7.87 1.81
CA ILE A 73 -1.97 8.19 0.72
C ILE A 73 -2.69 8.87 -0.44
N GLU A 74 -3.83 8.33 -0.86
CA GLU A 74 -4.64 8.89 -1.94
C GLU A 74 -5.11 10.31 -1.62
N ASN A 75 -5.66 10.54 -0.42
CA ASN A 75 -6.08 11.87 -0.01
C ASN A 75 -4.93 12.88 0.00
N ARG A 76 -3.74 12.48 0.48
CA ARG A 76 -2.54 13.34 0.45
C ARG A 76 -2.05 13.63 -0.97
N ALA A 77 -2.25 12.70 -1.91
CA ALA A 77 -1.92 12.92 -3.31
C ALA A 77 -2.90 13.92 -3.95
N SER A 78 -4.19 13.81 -3.64
CA SER A 78 -5.22 14.76 -4.10
C SER A 78 -4.99 16.18 -3.58
N GLU A 79 -4.63 16.36 -2.30
CA GLU A 79 -4.31 17.67 -1.71
C GLU A 79 -3.06 18.33 -2.33
N LYS A 80 -2.12 17.53 -2.85
CA LYS A 80 -0.91 18.05 -3.53
C LYS A 80 -1.17 18.46 -4.98
N GLY A 81 -2.25 17.98 -5.60
CA GLY A 81 -2.64 18.35 -6.97
C GLY A 81 -3.27 19.74 -7.11
N GLU A 82 -3.66 20.38 -6.01
CA GLU A 82 -4.36 21.68 -6.02
C GLU A 82 -3.45 22.90 -5.78
N LYS A 83 -2.14 22.73 -5.60
CA LYS A 83 -1.21 23.84 -5.23
C LYS A 83 -0.40 24.47 -6.35
N GLU A 84 -0.78 24.31 -7.62
CA GLU A 84 -0.05 24.94 -8.73
C GLU A 84 -0.98 25.45 -9.85
N GLN A 85 -1.81 26.44 -9.56
CA GLN A 85 -2.33 27.37 -10.56
C GLN A 85 -2.28 28.80 -9.99
N GLU A 86 -1.22 29.54 -10.34
CA GLU A 86 -1.26 31.00 -10.26
C GLU A 86 -2.47 31.53 -11.06
N PRO A 87 -3.23 32.51 -10.54
CA PRO A 87 -4.36 33.05 -11.26
C PRO A 87 -3.83 33.74 -12.53
N ARG A 88 -4.23 33.24 -13.71
CA ARG A 88 -4.00 33.94 -14.98
C ARG A 88 -4.54 35.35 -14.83
N LYS A 89 -3.66 36.36 -14.87
CA LYS A 89 -4.06 37.77 -14.94
C LYS A 89 -5.08 37.91 -16.06
N LEU A 90 -6.31 38.26 -15.69
CA LEU A 90 -7.34 38.66 -16.62
C LEU A 90 -6.85 39.95 -17.30
N ILE A 91 -6.34 39.83 -18.53
CA ILE A 91 -6.03 41.00 -19.36
C ILE A 91 -7.38 41.64 -19.68
N LYS A 92 -7.69 42.75 -19.02
CA LYS A 92 -8.75 43.64 -19.47
C LYS A 92 -8.31 44.20 -20.81
N ILE A 93 -9.01 43.82 -21.87
CA ILE A 93 -8.95 44.54 -23.12
C ILE A 93 -9.96 45.67 -22.95
N ASP A 94 -9.44 46.86 -22.69
CA ASP A 94 -10.22 48.08 -22.66
C ASP A 94 -10.84 48.31 -24.05
N ALA A 95 -12.07 48.81 -24.02
CA ALA A 95 -12.87 49.17 -25.18
C ALA A 95 -12.08 50.06 -26.16
N VAL A 96 -12.26 49.80 -27.45
CA VAL A 96 -12.11 50.84 -28.47
C VAL A 96 -13.46 50.96 -29.15
N ASP A 97 -13.98 52.20 -29.05
CA ASP A 97 -15.23 52.72 -29.58
C ASP A 97 -15.44 52.47 -31.08
N GLN A 98 -16.72 52.31 -31.42
CA GLN A 98 -17.44 52.60 -32.69
C GLN A 98 -16.75 52.31 -34.03
#